data_AF-A0A0C9M294-F1
#
_entry.id   AF-A0A0C9M294-F1
#
_cell.length_a   1.000
_cell.length_b   1.000
_cell.length_c   1.000
_cell.angle_alpha   90.00
_cell.angle_beta   90.00
_cell.angle_gamma   90.00
#
_symmetry.space_group_name_H-M   'P 1'
#
loop_
_entity.id
_entity.type
_entity.pdbx_description
1 polymer ?
#
loop_
_entity_poly.entity_id
_entity_poly.type
_entity_poly.pdbx_seq_one_letter_code
_entity_poly.pdbx_strand_id
1 'polypeptide(L)'
;MAAPALGVCRQALRLSHRTQWLSYRQWQTTSQPAQAVRSLSSTTSRREEKGSKGASNAKSTDAQATESEAKSDADNTPYFNEEFYTSLYSNAKDSYLQAAPWERRELEELHSAMYEELGPESDKGRDMEALVERERRDLKEELGPEFYMKPERPQRPPEDFSTMEDPDLDIAPDEEFKDDDLSSLAHAQLDVHREMREYSRLAAWEMPLLSKLVQPFRKPKASTPLKWRYTTYLGTPHPAAHKVVLTFSPDHLGLNPWQQSKLIKLAGPRYDPHKREVKMSSESFPSQAQNKRHLGEQFASLLSEAKNADDKMEDIPFDFRHARKPPVHTFPREWALTEDRRLALEKSRREAREREERNRARPGGLLSGERAIDAARQALLEDEILPGVRAPLPAAAAGEARVPVRR
;
A
#
# COMPACT_ATOMS: atom_id res chain seq x y z
N MET A 1 2.93 11.81 60.02
CA MET A 1 2.60 12.91 59.10
C MET A 1 3.73 13.06 58.07
N ALA A 2 3.78 12.18 57.06
CA ALA A 2 4.85 12.13 56.06
C ALA A 2 4.27 11.74 54.70
N ALA A 3 3.37 12.57 54.16
CA ALA A 3 2.67 12.32 52.90
C ALA A 3 2.73 13.45 51.85
N PRO A 4 2.99 14.75 52.16
CA PRO A 4 3.00 15.77 51.11
C PRO A 4 4.34 15.89 50.34
N ALA A 5 5.48 15.52 50.94
CA ALA A 5 6.80 15.69 50.32
C ALA A 5 7.05 14.76 49.10
N LEU A 6 6.51 13.53 49.13
CA LEU A 6 6.64 12.57 48.03
C LEU A 6 5.82 12.94 46.77
N GLY A 7 4.81 13.82 46.92
CA GLY A 7 3.99 14.30 45.81
C GLY A 7 4.70 15.32 44.93
N VAL A 8 5.46 16.23 45.55
CA VAL A 8 6.17 17.33 44.87
C VAL A 8 7.38 16.80 44.09
N CYS A 9 8.15 15.85 44.65
CA CYS A 9 9.26 15.20 43.94
C CYS A 9 8.80 14.40 42.71
N ARG A 10 7.60 13.79 42.75
CA ARG A 10 7.02 13.09 41.59
C ARG A 10 6.51 14.02 40.50
N GLN A 11 6.10 15.24 40.85
CA GLN A 11 5.72 16.27 39.87
C GLN A 11 6.95 16.93 39.23
N ALA A 12 8.00 17.19 40.01
CA ALA A 12 9.28 17.72 39.52
C ALA A 12 9.97 16.76 38.53
N LEU A 13 9.98 15.45 38.83
CA LEU A 13 10.52 14.42 37.92
C LEU A 13 9.67 14.24 36.64
N ARG A 14 8.37 14.54 36.68
CA ARG A 14 7.51 14.52 35.47
C ARG A 14 7.70 15.75 34.59
N LEU A 15 8.07 16.89 35.16
CA LEU A 15 8.35 18.12 34.41
C LEU A 15 9.73 18.06 33.74
N SER A 16 10.75 17.50 34.40
CA SER A 16 12.09 17.31 33.80
C SER A 16 12.09 16.32 32.63
N HIS A 17 11.28 15.26 32.71
CA HIS A 17 11.12 14.30 31.61
C HIS A 17 10.39 14.90 30.39
N ARG A 18 9.58 15.95 30.59
CA ARG A 18 8.82 16.63 29.54
C ARG A 18 9.66 17.70 28.82
N THR A 19 10.57 18.37 29.53
CA THR A 19 11.52 19.33 28.96
C THR A 19 12.64 18.63 28.19
N GLN A 20 13.10 17.46 28.64
CA GLN A 20 14.01 16.60 27.86
C GLN A 20 13.38 16.06 26.57
N TRP A 21 12.06 15.85 26.54
CA TRP A 21 11.35 15.42 25.33
C TRP A 21 11.20 16.53 24.28
N LEU A 22 11.13 17.80 24.72
CA LEU A 22 11.05 18.96 23.83
C LEU A 22 12.42 19.28 23.19
N SER A 23 13.52 19.15 23.94
CA SER A 23 14.87 19.32 23.38
C SER A 23 15.23 18.21 22.38
N TYR A 24 14.80 16.97 22.61
CA TYR A 24 15.01 15.86 21.67
C TYR A 24 14.23 16.03 20.35
N ARG A 25 13.02 16.61 20.40
CA ARG A 25 12.21 16.91 19.21
C ARG A 25 12.78 18.07 18.39
N GLN A 26 13.39 19.05 19.06
CA GLN A 26 14.06 20.19 18.43
C GLN A 26 15.38 19.77 17.75
N TRP A 27 16.08 18.79 18.32
CA TRP A 27 17.29 18.18 17.73
C TRP A 27 16.98 17.36 16.46
N GLN A 28 15.85 16.62 16.44
CA GLN A 28 15.42 15.89 15.23
C GLN A 28 15.01 16.79 14.06
N THR A 29 14.57 18.02 14.31
CA THR A 29 14.23 18.98 13.24
C THR A 29 15.45 19.67 12.63
N THR A 30 16.59 19.72 13.35
CA THR A 30 17.84 20.34 12.88
C THR A 30 18.84 19.32 12.31
N SER A 31 18.61 18.02 12.49
CA SER A 31 19.50 16.95 12.05
C SER A 31 19.08 16.24 10.75
N GLN A 32 18.18 16.80 9.94
CA GLN A 32 18.05 16.31 8.56
C GLN A 32 19.19 16.92 7.71
N PRO A 33 20.06 16.10 7.10
CA PRO A 33 21.03 16.62 6.16
C PRO A 33 20.27 17.25 5.00
N ALA A 34 20.53 18.53 4.73
CA ALA A 34 20.06 19.23 3.55
C ALA A 34 20.45 18.40 2.31
N GLN A 35 19.50 17.65 1.76
CA GLN A 35 19.67 17.01 0.46
C GLN A 35 19.86 18.14 -0.55
N ALA A 36 21.10 18.30 -1.00
CA ALA A 36 21.50 19.25 -2.02
C ALA A 36 20.78 18.93 -3.34
N VAL A 37 19.63 19.56 -3.54
CA VAL A 37 18.99 19.64 -4.86
C VAL A 37 19.89 20.49 -5.74
N ARG A 38 20.62 19.83 -6.64
CA ARG A 38 21.36 20.51 -7.71
C ARG A 38 20.36 21.16 -8.66
N SER A 39 20.29 22.49 -8.67
CA SER A 39 19.64 23.25 -9.73
C SER A 39 20.62 23.43 -10.90
N LEU A 40 20.41 22.67 -11.98
CA LEU A 40 20.98 23.00 -13.28
C LEU A 40 20.15 24.14 -13.89
N SER A 41 20.69 25.36 -13.91
CA SER A 41 20.24 26.38 -14.86
C SER A 41 21.35 27.38 -15.16
N SER A 42 21.79 27.35 -16.40
CA SER A 42 22.63 28.32 -17.09
C SER A 42 21.85 29.62 -17.36
N THR A 43 22.31 30.75 -16.84
CA THR A 43 22.22 32.08 -17.51
C THR A 43 23.09 33.11 -16.78
N THR A 44 23.68 33.98 -17.57
CA THR A 44 24.81 34.88 -17.28
C THR A 44 24.50 36.07 -16.36
N SER A 45 25.50 36.45 -15.55
CA SER A 45 25.55 37.67 -14.76
C SER A 45 25.44 38.94 -15.62
N ARG A 46 24.64 39.92 -15.17
CA ARG A 46 24.78 41.33 -15.56
C ARG A 46 24.91 42.19 -14.31
N ARG A 47 25.93 43.04 -14.35
CA ARG A 47 26.43 44.02 -13.38
C ARG A 47 25.62 45.32 -13.46
N GLU A 48 25.37 45.96 -12.32
CA GLU A 48 25.31 47.41 -12.01
C GLU A 48 24.67 47.59 -10.62
N GLU A 49 25.36 48.08 -9.60
CA GLU A 49 25.74 49.45 -9.22
C GLU A 49 24.88 50.06 -8.10
N LYS A 50 25.57 50.87 -7.31
CA LYS A 50 25.29 51.46 -6.00
C LYS A 50 23.96 52.22 -5.86
N GLY A 51 23.28 51.95 -4.74
CA GLY A 51 22.79 52.91 -3.74
C GLY A 51 21.83 54.05 -4.14
N SER A 52 20.67 54.11 -3.50
CA SER A 52 20.14 55.38 -2.94
C SER A 52 19.04 55.14 -1.91
N LYS A 53 19.03 56.01 -0.89
CA LYS A 53 17.94 56.18 0.08
C LYS A 53 16.76 56.86 -0.62
N GLY A 54 15.53 56.46 -0.28
CA GLY A 54 14.34 57.18 -0.70
C GLY A 54 13.11 56.69 0.06
N ALA A 55 12.73 57.44 1.09
CA ALA A 55 11.40 57.35 1.69
C ALA A 55 10.35 57.87 0.71
N SER A 56 9.21 57.19 0.60
CA SER A 56 7.96 57.84 0.22
C SER A 56 6.76 57.09 0.80
N ASN A 57 5.75 57.91 1.06
CA ASN A 57 4.66 57.74 1.98
C ASN A 57 3.40 57.24 1.24
N ALA A 58 2.64 56.40 1.94
CA ALA A 58 1.18 56.46 2.11
C ALA A 58 0.17 56.05 1.01
N LYS A 59 -0.91 55.44 1.56
CA LYS A 59 -2.31 55.26 1.11
C LYS A 59 -2.55 54.19 0.05
N SER A 60 -3.55 53.32 0.14
CA SER A 60 -4.71 53.12 1.04
C SER A 60 -5.31 51.76 0.64
N THR A 61 -5.90 50.94 1.52
CA THR A 61 -7.36 50.94 1.74
C THR A 61 -7.75 49.89 2.79
N ASP A 62 -8.55 50.37 3.74
CA ASP A 62 -9.60 49.76 4.57
C ASP A 62 -9.77 48.24 4.80
N ALA A 63 -9.80 47.95 6.11
CA ALA A 63 -10.86 47.25 6.86
C ALA A 63 -11.02 45.72 6.75
N GLN A 64 -10.46 45.01 7.75
CA GLN A 64 -11.18 44.10 8.67
C GLN A 64 -10.17 43.25 9.50
N ALA A 65 -9.95 43.57 10.79
CA ALA A 65 -9.45 42.66 11.86
C ALA A 65 -9.35 43.45 13.19
N THR A 66 -10.31 43.30 14.12
CA THR A 66 -10.22 42.57 15.41
C THR A 66 -9.35 43.20 16.50
N GLU A 67 -10.00 43.54 17.62
CA GLU A 67 -9.50 44.14 18.87
C GLU A 67 -8.37 43.36 19.61
N SER A 68 -7.77 42.34 18.99
CA SER A 68 -6.69 41.53 19.55
C SER A 68 -5.28 42.04 19.24
N GLU A 69 -5.11 42.93 18.26
CA GLU A 69 -3.78 43.46 17.89
C GLU A 69 -3.34 44.65 18.75
N ALA A 70 -4.28 45.37 19.38
CA ALA A 70 -3.96 46.54 20.21
C ALA A 70 -3.29 46.19 21.56
N LYS A 71 -3.29 44.91 21.97
CA LYS A 71 -2.60 44.46 23.19
C LYS A 71 -1.14 44.08 22.95
N SER A 72 -0.77 43.61 21.76
CA SER A 72 0.61 43.17 21.46
C SER A 72 1.59 44.33 21.29
N ASP A 73 1.12 45.53 20.95
CA ASP A 73 2.00 46.69 20.73
C ASP A 73 2.43 47.39 22.03
N ALA A 74 1.69 47.18 23.14
CA ALA A 74 2.05 47.71 24.47
C ALA A 74 3.13 46.88 25.19
N ASP A 75 3.23 45.58 24.86
CA ASP A 75 4.15 44.62 25.48
C ASP A 75 5.58 44.67 24.89
N ASN A 76 5.79 45.45 23.82
CA ASN A 76 7.07 45.59 23.14
C ASN A 76 7.86 46.85 23.57
N THR A 77 7.54 47.41 24.74
CA THR A 77 8.34 48.47 25.35
C THR A 77 9.71 47.91 25.75
N PRO A 78 10.83 48.56 25.40
CA PRO A 78 12.16 48.07 25.75
C PRO A 78 12.30 48.03 27.28
N TYR A 79 12.38 46.82 27.82
CA TYR A 79 12.51 46.54 29.26
C TYR A 79 13.76 45.70 29.50
N PHE A 80 14.57 46.14 30.46
CA PHE A 80 15.81 45.49 30.84
C PHE A 80 16.10 45.74 32.32
N ASN A 81 16.33 44.68 33.09
CA ASN A 81 16.65 44.74 34.51
C ASN A 81 18.13 44.38 34.72
N GLU A 82 18.94 45.38 35.10
CA GLU A 82 20.38 45.21 35.29
C GLU A 82 20.72 44.32 36.49
N GLU A 83 19.99 44.47 37.60
CA GLU A 83 20.26 43.72 38.83
C GLU A 83 20.00 42.23 38.61
N PHE A 84 18.87 41.90 38.00
CA PHE A 84 18.53 40.52 37.66
C PHE A 84 19.54 39.90 36.68
N TYR A 85 19.91 40.63 35.62
CA TYR A 85 20.89 40.16 34.64
C TYR A 85 22.26 39.83 35.26
N THR A 86 22.69 40.60 36.28
CA THR A 86 23.95 40.32 36.97
C THR A 86 23.91 39.06 37.83
N SER A 87 22.74 38.73 38.40
CA SER A 87 22.54 37.56 39.26
C SER A 87 22.56 36.22 38.50
N LEU A 88 22.32 36.24 37.19
CA LEU A 88 22.31 35.04 36.35
C LEU A 88 23.72 34.45 36.13
N TYR A 89 23.79 33.12 35.97
CA TYR A 89 25.01 32.43 35.53
C TYR A 89 25.40 32.79 34.09
N SER A 90 26.68 32.63 33.75
CA SER A 90 27.23 33.02 32.44
C SER A 90 26.49 32.43 31.24
N ASN A 91 26.05 31.17 31.35
CA ASN A 91 25.28 30.46 30.31
C ASN A 91 23.83 30.95 30.18
N ALA A 92 23.24 31.52 31.23
CA ALA A 92 21.85 32.01 31.23
C ALA A 92 21.74 33.46 30.74
N LYS A 93 22.82 34.24 30.81
CA LYS A 93 22.86 35.64 30.35
C LYS A 93 22.53 35.80 28.88
N ASP A 94 23.07 34.93 28.03
CA ASP A 94 22.83 34.97 26.58
C ASP A 94 21.35 34.71 26.25
N SER A 95 20.70 33.81 26.99
CA SER A 95 19.28 33.50 26.79
C SER A 95 18.36 34.64 27.20
N TYR A 96 18.67 35.35 28.30
CA TYR A 96 17.91 36.51 28.74
C TYR A 96 17.98 37.68 27.74
N LEU A 97 19.14 37.89 27.11
CA LEU A 97 19.31 38.91 26.07
C LEU A 97 18.56 38.58 24.78
N GLN A 98 18.37 37.30 24.46
CA GLN A 98 17.63 36.86 23.27
C GLN A 98 16.10 36.84 23.49
N ALA A 99 15.64 36.81 24.74
CA ALA A 99 14.22 36.79 25.10
C ALA A 99 13.52 38.14 24.81
N ALA A 100 12.22 38.07 24.52
CA ALA A 100 11.38 39.25 24.32
C ALA A 100 11.18 40.02 25.65
N PRO A 101 10.89 41.33 25.63
CA PRO A 101 10.74 42.13 26.85
C PRO A 101 9.72 41.61 27.87
N TRP A 102 8.63 41.00 27.41
CA TRP A 102 7.62 40.39 28.28
C TRP A 102 8.09 39.05 28.87
N GLU A 103 8.80 38.22 28.10
CA GLU A 103 9.39 36.96 28.56
C GLU A 103 10.43 37.22 29.67
N ARG A 104 11.17 38.33 29.57
CA ARG A 104 12.11 38.76 30.63
C ARG A 104 11.39 39.07 31.94
N ARG A 105 10.28 39.80 31.88
CA ARG A 105 9.46 40.12 33.07
C ARG A 105 8.90 38.87 33.73
N GLU A 106 8.36 37.95 32.93
CA GLU A 106 7.83 36.69 33.44
C GLU A 106 8.95 35.86 34.10
N LEU A 107 10.13 35.81 33.48
CA LEU A 107 11.28 35.09 34.03
C LEU A 107 11.78 35.74 35.34
N GLU A 108 11.80 37.07 35.40
CA GLU A 108 12.12 37.83 36.62
C GLU A 108 11.12 37.59 37.75
N GLU A 109 9.82 37.62 37.47
CA GLU A 109 8.75 37.34 38.43
C GLU A 109 8.81 35.90 38.95
N LEU A 110 9.08 34.94 38.06
CA LEU A 110 9.26 33.54 38.45
C LEU A 110 10.52 33.36 39.30
N HIS A 111 11.60 34.05 38.96
CA HIS A 111 12.84 33.97 39.72
C HIS A 111 12.71 34.63 41.09
N SER A 112 12.05 35.80 41.20
CA SER A 112 11.80 36.45 42.49
C SER A 112 10.89 35.57 43.36
N ALA A 113 9.81 35.01 42.80
CA ALA A 113 8.95 34.07 43.51
C ALA A 113 9.72 32.82 43.99
N MET A 114 10.61 32.26 43.15
CA MET A 114 11.46 31.14 43.56
C MET A 114 12.47 31.53 44.63
N TYR A 115 13.08 32.71 44.56
CA TYR A 115 14.02 33.20 45.58
C TYR A 115 13.31 33.49 46.91
N GLU A 116 12.07 33.97 46.89
CA GLU A 116 11.27 34.13 48.10
C GLU A 116 10.95 32.77 48.75
N GLU A 117 10.64 31.74 47.95
CA GLU A 117 10.32 30.42 48.48
C GLU A 117 11.53 29.57 48.85
N LEU A 118 12.62 29.62 48.08
CA LEU A 118 13.76 28.69 48.13
C LEU A 118 15.11 29.41 48.27
N GLY A 119 15.12 30.72 48.42
CA GLY A 119 16.35 31.47 48.63
C GLY A 119 17.02 31.16 49.97
N PRO A 120 18.26 31.64 50.17
CA PRO A 120 19.04 31.39 51.38
C PRO A 120 18.40 31.98 52.65
N GLU A 121 17.54 32.99 52.50
CA GLU A 121 16.80 33.61 53.60
C GLU A 121 15.50 32.85 53.96
N SER A 122 15.00 31.99 53.06
CA SER A 122 13.79 31.19 53.29
C SER A 122 14.07 29.96 54.14
N ASP A 123 13.15 29.62 55.05
CA ASP A 123 13.21 28.40 55.85
C ASP A 123 13.26 27.13 54.98
N LYS A 124 12.45 27.09 53.91
CA LYS A 124 12.40 25.93 53.00
C LYS A 124 13.69 25.78 52.19
N GLY A 125 14.33 26.89 51.81
CA GLY A 125 15.60 26.88 51.09
C GLY A 125 16.71 26.26 51.93
N ARG A 126 16.81 26.69 53.19
CA ARG A 126 17.79 26.16 54.15
C ARG A 126 17.59 24.67 54.45
N ASP A 127 16.34 24.23 54.59
CA ASP A 127 16.02 22.81 54.81
C ASP A 127 16.43 21.95 53.59
N MET A 128 16.23 22.45 52.37
CA MET A 128 16.62 21.75 51.14
C MET A 128 18.14 21.70 50.97
N GLU A 129 18.85 22.80 51.24
CA GLU A 129 20.31 22.85 51.18
C GLU A 129 20.93 21.89 52.19
N ALA A 130 20.41 21.86 53.43
CA ALA A 130 20.84 20.92 54.45
C ALA A 130 20.61 19.45 54.05
N LEU A 131 19.52 19.17 53.32
CA LEU A 131 19.27 17.82 52.79
C LEU A 131 20.27 17.44 51.69
N VAL A 132 20.57 18.35 50.77
CA VAL A 132 21.57 18.14 49.71
C VAL A 132 22.96 17.92 50.30
N GLU A 133 23.35 18.70 51.31
CA GLU A 133 24.63 18.51 51.99
C GLU A 133 24.72 17.17 52.71
N ARG A 134 23.61 16.72 53.31
CA ARG A 134 23.52 15.40 53.92
C ARG A 134 23.69 14.29 52.88
N GLU A 135 22.95 14.32 51.77
CA GLU A 135 23.09 13.33 50.70
C GLU A 135 24.51 13.33 50.11
N ARG A 136 25.10 14.51 49.92
CA ARG A 136 26.49 14.61 49.45
C ARG A 136 27.48 13.98 50.43
N ARG A 137 27.24 14.11 51.73
CA ARG A 137 28.05 13.49 52.77
C ARG A 137 27.88 11.96 52.76
N ASP A 138 26.65 11.49 52.70
CA ASP A 138 26.30 10.08 52.67
C ASP A 138 26.90 9.39 51.42
N LEU A 139 26.78 10.01 50.24
CA LEU A 139 27.40 9.53 49.00
C LEU A 139 28.93 9.51 49.08
N LYS A 140 29.54 10.51 49.71
CA LYS A 140 31.00 10.56 49.89
C LYS A 140 31.48 9.47 50.84
N GLU A 141 30.67 9.07 51.81
CA GLU A 141 30.96 7.98 52.73
C GLU A 141 30.75 6.62 52.05
N GLU A 142 29.69 6.46 51.25
CA GLU A 142 29.37 5.24 50.50
C GLU A 142 30.39 4.92 49.41
N LEU A 143 30.81 5.92 48.63
CA LEU A 143 31.77 5.75 47.54
C LEU A 143 33.22 5.59 48.01
N GLY A 144 33.49 5.85 49.30
CA GLY A 144 34.80 5.66 49.93
C GLY A 144 35.94 6.49 49.29
N PRO A 145 37.18 6.28 49.74
CA PRO A 145 38.37 6.92 49.15
C PRO A 145 38.66 6.47 47.70
N GLU A 146 38.00 5.41 47.20
CA GLU A 146 38.17 4.89 45.83
C GLU A 146 37.68 5.86 44.76
N PHE A 147 36.68 6.70 45.05
CA PHE A 147 36.20 7.72 44.11
C PHE A 147 37.28 8.76 43.74
N TYR A 148 38.28 8.94 44.60
CA TYR A 148 39.40 9.88 44.38
C TYR A 148 40.69 9.18 43.95
N MET A 149 40.71 7.84 43.89
CA MET A 149 41.82 7.12 43.30
C MET A 149 41.66 7.11 41.78
N LYS A 150 42.64 7.70 41.09
CA LYS A 150 42.76 7.59 39.63
C LYS A 150 42.90 6.09 39.31
N PRO A 151 42.06 5.49 38.45
CA PRO A 151 42.17 4.07 38.14
C PRO A 151 43.59 3.77 37.67
N GLU A 152 44.23 2.74 38.25
CA GLU A 152 45.53 2.27 37.77
C GLU A 152 45.40 1.88 36.29
N ARG A 153 46.42 2.19 35.48
CA ARG A 153 46.40 1.78 34.08
C ARG A 153 46.43 0.24 34.04
N PRO A 154 45.44 -0.44 33.43
CA PRO A 154 45.48 -1.88 33.31
C PRO A 154 46.73 -2.31 32.54
N GLN A 155 47.30 -3.47 32.90
CA GLN A 155 48.43 -4.05 32.18
C GLN A 155 47.99 -4.34 30.73
N ARG A 156 48.82 -3.98 29.74
CA ARG A 156 48.46 -4.22 28.33
C ARG A 156 48.27 -5.72 28.10
N PRO A 157 47.10 -6.17 27.60
CA PRO A 157 46.94 -7.55 27.19
C PRO A 157 47.89 -7.88 26.02
N PRO A 158 48.27 -9.16 25.85
CA PRO A 158 49.12 -9.61 24.73
C PRO A 158 48.46 -9.28 23.37
N GLU A 159 49.29 -8.95 22.38
CA GLU A 159 48.85 -8.56 21.03
C GLU A 159 48.06 -9.70 20.36
N ASP A 160 46.74 -9.54 20.28
CA ASP A 160 45.80 -10.39 19.53
C ASP A 160 45.18 -9.61 18.36
N PHE A 161 44.45 -10.30 17.48
CA PHE A 161 43.81 -9.73 16.27
C PHE A 161 43.01 -8.44 16.56
N SER A 162 42.36 -8.35 17.72
CA SER A 162 41.57 -7.20 18.18
C SER A 162 42.39 -6.01 18.71
N THR A 163 43.73 -6.14 18.80
CA THR A 163 44.64 -5.11 19.35
C THR A 163 45.71 -4.62 18.36
N MET A 164 45.60 -5.01 17.09
CA MET A 164 46.71 -4.92 16.13
C MET A 164 46.96 -3.52 15.54
N GLU A 165 46.07 -2.53 15.75
CA GLU A 165 46.27 -1.18 15.20
C GLU A 165 45.93 -0.03 16.17
N ASP A 166 44.96 -0.18 17.07
CA ASP A 166 44.68 0.78 18.15
C ASP A 166 44.20 0.01 19.40
N PRO A 167 44.98 -0.09 20.49
CA PRO A 167 44.56 -0.76 21.70
C PRO A 167 43.60 0.16 22.47
N ASP A 168 42.36 0.24 22.03
CA ASP A 168 41.28 0.75 22.86
C ASP A 168 41.20 -0.18 24.08
N LEU A 169 41.62 0.34 25.24
CA LEU A 169 41.70 -0.38 26.51
C LEU A 169 40.32 -0.87 27.03
N ASP A 170 39.26 -0.44 26.36
CA ASP A 170 37.86 -0.76 26.67
C ASP A 170 37.29 -1.88 25.77
N ILE A 171 38.04 -2.36 24.77
CA ILE A 171 37.62 -3.51 23.96
C ILE A 171 37.97 -4.77 24.74
N ALA A 172 36.95 -5.35 25.38
CA ALA A 172 37.06 -6.65 26.02
C ALA A 172 37.53 -7.70 24.98
N PRO A 173 38.37 -8.67 25.39
CA PRO A 173 38.75 -9.77 24.51
C PRO A 173 37.49 -10.45 23.97
N ASP A 174 37.47 -10.78 22.68
CA ASP A 174 36.34 -11.43 22.02
C ASP A 174 35.84 -12.59 22.90
N GLU A 175 34.63 -12.45 23.44
CA GLU A 175 34.09 -13.47 24.34
C GLU A 175 33.90 -14.77 23.55
N GLU A 176 34.42 -15.87 24.11
CA GLU A 176 34.15 -17.20 23.56
C GLU A 176 32.63 -17.42 23.50
N PHE A 177 32.13 -17.88 22.36
CA PHE A 177 30.70 -18.17 22.17
C PHE A 177 30.26 -19.30 23.10
N LYS A 178 29.33 -19.00 24.02
CA LYS A 178 28.85 -19.93 25.08
C LYS A 178 27.52 -20.62 24.72
N ASP A 179 27.16 -20.66 23.43
CA ASP A 179 25.84 -21.12 22.95
C ASP A 179 24.66 -20.32 23.57
N ASP A 180 24.87 -19.05 23.89
CA ASP A 180 23.90 -18.16 24.55
C ASP A 180 23.08 -17.29 23.57
N ASP A 181 23.50 -17.19 22.31
CA ASP A 181 22.77 -16.49 21.26
C ASP A 181 22.55 -17.33 20.00
N LEU A 182 21.56 -16.93 19.22
CA LEU A 182 21.24 -17.54 17.95
C LEU A 182 21.85 -16.74 16.79
N SER A 183 22.07 -17.40 15.66
CA SER A 183 22.44 -16.70 14.43
C SER A 183 21.35 -15.71 13.99
N SER A 184 21.73 -14.68 13.25
CA SER A 184 20.79 -13.66 12.73
C SER A 184 19.64 -14.26 11.91
N LEU A 185 19.89 -15.32 11.14
CA LEU A 185 18.84 -16.05 10.41
C LEU A 185 17.87 -16.78 11.35
N ALA A 186 18.37 -17.33 12.45
CA ALA A 186 17.54 -17.99 13.46
C ALA A 186 16.71 -16.98 14.25
N HIS A 187 17.25 -15.79 14.57
CA HIS A 187 16.46 -14.68 15.13
C HIS A 187 15.34 -14.24 14.19
N ALA A 188 15.61 -14.10 12.89
CA ALA A 188 14.57 -13.77 11.91
C ALA A 188 13.44 -14.81 11.90
N GLN A 189 13.76 -16.10 12.03
CA GLN A 189 12.74 -17.17 12.14
C GLN A 189 11.96 -17.08 13.46
N LEU A 190 12.63 -16.77 14.57
CA LEU A 190 11.97 -16.56 15.85
C LEU A 190 11.00 -15.37 15.80
N ASP A 191 11.36 -14.28 15.13
CA ASP A 191 10.50 -13.12 14.96
C ASP A 191 9.26 -13.43 14.14
N VAL A 192 9.40 -14.16 13.03
CA VAL A 192 8.24 -14.68 12.28
C VAL A 192 7.34 -15.53 13.17
N HIS A 193 7.91 -16.36 14.05
CA HIS A 193 7.13 -17.14 15.00
C HIS A 193 6.44 -16.27 16.06
N ARG A 194 7.09 -15.20 16.54
CA ARG A 194 6.47 -14.21 17.45
C ARG A 194 5.30 -13.49 16.79
N GLU A 195 5.45 -13.07 15.53
CA GLU A 195 4.38 -12.46 14.73
C GLU A 195 3.21 -13.43 14.53
N MET A 196 3.48 -14.69 14.19
CA MET A 196 2.44 -15.71 14.06
C MET A 196 1.65 -15.89 15.36
N ARG A 197 2.34 -15.89 16.51
CA ARG A 197 1.69 -15.98 17.83
C ARG A 197 0.89 -14.73 18.16
N GLU A 198 1.35 -13.55 17.73
CA GLU A 198 0.59 -12.31 17.85
C GLU A 198 -0.72 -12.38 17.05
N TYR A 199 -0.67 -12.75 15.77
CA TYR A 199 -1.88 -12.93 14.95
C TYR A 199 -2.82 -14.00 15.52
N SER A 200 -2.26 -15.10 16.06
CA SER A 200 -3.05 -16.14 16.71
C SER A 200 -3.77 -15.62 17.97
N ARG A 201 -3.11 -14.74 18.75
CA ARG A 201 -3.71 -14.08 19.91
C ARG A 201 -4.83 -13.13 19.48
N LEU A 202 -4.59 -12.31 18.46
CA LEU A 202 -5.61 -11.41 17.89
C LEU A 202 -6.84 -12.21 17.40
N ALA A 203 -6.62 -13.32 16.71
CA ALA A 203 -7.68 -14.20 16.22
C ALA A 203 -8.49 -14.86 17.35
N ALA A 204 -7.82 -15.26 18.43
CA ALA A 204 -8.48 -15.92 19.56
C ALA A 204 -9.27 -14.94 20.45
N TRP A 205 -8.72 -13.74 20.69
CA TRP A 205 -9.25 -12.83 21.72
C TRP A 205 -9.93 -11.58 21.16
N GLU A 206 -9.42 -11.01 20.07
CA GLU A 206 -9.95 -9.76 19.52
C GLU A 206 -10.96 -9.98 18.39
N MET A 207 -10.70 -10.89 17.45
CA MET A 207 -11.61 -11.14 16.32
C MET A 207 -13.03 -11.53 16.76
N PRO A 208 -13.25 -12.34 17.83
CA PRO A 208 -14.61 -12.62 18.30
C PRO A 208 -15.34 -11.36 18.78
N LEU A 209 -14.63 -10.32 19.24
CA LEU A 209 -15.25 -9.07 19.66
C LEU A 209 -15.83 -8.30 18.46
N LEU A 210 -15.29 -8.50 17.26
CA LEU A 210 -15.84 -7.89 16.03
C LEU A 210 -17.26 -8.38 15.73
N SER A 211 -17.66 -9.56 16.22
CA SER A 211 -19.04 -10.06 16.07
C SER A 211 -20.09 -9.09 16.63
N LYS A 212 -19.74 -8.32 17.65
CA LYS A 212 -20.61 -7.31 18.28
C LYS A 212 -20.92 -6.13 17.35
N LEU A 213 -20.05 -5.87 16.38
CA LEU A 213 -20.16 -4.76 15.41
C LEU A 213 -20.71 -5.23 14.06
N VAL A 214 -21.01 -6.52 13.90
CA VAL A 214 -21.51 -7.08 12.64
C VAL A 214 -22.92 -6.57 12.37
N GLN A 215 -23.11 -5.98 11.19
CA GLN A 215 -24.43 -5.64 10.66
C GLN A 215 -24.82 -6.68 9.60
N PRO A 216 -26.03 -7.27 9.68
CA PRO A 216 -26.46 -8.24 8.68
C PRO A 216 -26.65 -7.55 7.32
N PHE A 217 -26.23 -8.23 6.25
CA PHE A 217 -26.37 -7.70 4.90
C PHE A 217 -27.85 -7.52 4.53
N ARG A 218 -28.24 -6.26 4.28
CA ARG A 218 -29.57 -5.90 3.76
C ARG A 218 -29.47 -5.70 2.25
N LYS A 219 -30.22 -6.50 1.49
CA LYS A 219 -30.29 -6.36 0.04
C LYS A 219 -30.77 -4.95 -0.34
N PRO A 220 -30.18 -4.33 -1.38
CA PRO A 220 -30.63 -3.02 -1.85
C PRO A 220 -32.06 -3.09 -2.38
N LYS A 221 -32.82 -2.01 -2.16
CA LYS A 221 -34.21 -1.89 -2.65
C LYS A 221 -34.21 -1.56 -4.13
N ALA A 222 -35.34 -1.82 -4.81
CA ALA A 222 -35.54 -1.41 -6.20
C ALA A 222 -35.45 0.13 -6.39
N SER A 223 -35.67 0.92 -5.33
CA SER A 223 -35.53 2.38 -5.33
C SER A 223 -34.09 2.87 -5.46
N THR A 224 -33.08 2.00 -5.28
CA THR A 224 -31.65 2.34 -5.37
C THR A 224 -30.99 1.57 -6.51
N PRO A 225 -31.26 1.91 -7.79
CA PRO A 225 -30.73 1.19 -8.95
C PRO A 225 -29.27 1.55 -9.29
N LEU A 226 -28.72 2.59 -8.65
CA LEU A 226 -27.38 3.11 -8.94
C LEU A 226 -26.31 2.34 -8.16
N LYS A 227 -25.28 1.86 -8.88
CA LYS A 227 -24.11 1.21 -8.30
C LYS A 227 -22.92 2.14 -8.39
N TRP A 228 -22.37 2.50 -7.23
CA TRP A 228 -21.17 3.32 -7.12
C TRP A 228 -19.97 2.45 -6.74
N ARG A 229 -18.85 2.63 -7.43
CA ARG A 229 -17.58 1.97 -7.12
C ARG A 229 -16.53 3.01 -6.76
N TYR A 230 -15.93 2.84 -5.59
CA TYR A 230 -14.81 3.62 -5.07
C TYR A 230 -13.56 2.73 -5.03
N THR A 231 -12.38 3.33 -5.21
CA THR A 231 -11.11 2.62 -5.13
C THR A 231 -10.27 3.24 -4.01
N THR A 232 -9.75 2.42 -3.11
CA THR A 232 -8.87 2.84 -2.01
C THR A 232 -7.60 1.99 -2.00
N TYR A 233 -6.45 2.61 -1.76
CA TYR A 233 -5.13 1.97 -1.76
C TYR A 233 -4.51 1.90 -0.35
N LEU A 234 -5.37 1.82 0.68
CA LEU A 234 -5.04 1.56 2.10
C LEU A 234 -3.67 2.10 2.56
N GLY A 235 -3.59 3.40 2.86
CA GLY A 235 -2.38 4.04 3.38
C GLY A 235 -1.48 4.67 2.33
N THR A 236 -1.59 4.29 1.05
CA THR A 236 -0.83 4.92 -0.03
C THR A 236 -1.66 5.98 -0.78
N PRO A 237 -1.17 7.23 -0.92
CA PRO A 237 -1.80 8.20 -1.81
C PRO A 237 -1.56 7.79 -3.27
N HIS A 238 -2.62 7.42 -3.98
CA HIS A 238 -2.55 7.04 -5.39
C HIS A 238 -3.44 7.95 -6.24
N PRO A 239 -2.99 8.43 -7.41
CA PRO A 239 -3.78 9.33 -8.25
C PRO A 239 -5.12 8.71 -8.67
N ALA A 240 -5.18 7.41 -8.99
CA ALA A 240 -6.45 6.76 -9.33
C ALA A 240 -7.44 6.61 -8.15
N ALA A 241 -7.05 6.95 -6.91
CA ALA A 241 -7.94 6.84 -5.76
C ALA A 241 -9.15 7.77 -5.87
N HIS A 242 -9.03 8.95 -6.50
CA HIS A 242 -10.15 9.88 -6.58
C HIS A 242 -11.21 9.49 -7.63
N LYS A 243 -10.91 8.55 -8.52
CA LYS A 243 -11.82 8.07 -9.56
C LYS A 243 -13.06 7.41 -8.96
N VAL A 244 -14.23 7.86 -9.42
CA VAL A 244 -15.51 7.24 -9.07
C VAL A 244 -16.15 6.67 -10.33
N VAL A 245 -16.73 5.47 -10.22
CA VAL A 245 -17.48 4.83 -11.32
C VAL A 245 -18.94 4.68 -10.92
N LEU A 246 -19.83 5.14 -11.79
CA LEU A 246 -21.27 4.94 -11.70
C LEU A 246 -21.69 3.90 -12.75
N THR A 247 -22.48 2.94 -12.32
CA THR A 247 -23.08 1.92 -13.18
C THR A 247 -24.56 1.78 -12.85
N PHE A 248 -25.41 1.83 -13.86
CA PHE A 248 -26.86 1.67 -13.70
C PHE A 248 -27.46 1.01 -14.94
N SER A 249 -28.61 0.35 -14.77
CA SER A 249 -29.37 -0.21 -15.90
C SER A 249 -30.53 0.72 -16.25
N PRO A 250 -30.72 1.07 -17.53
CA PRO A 250 -31.89 1.84 -17.99
C PRO A 250 -33.23 1.18 -17.62
N ASP A 251 -33.27 -0.15 -17.56
CA ASP A 251 -34.47 -0.94 -17.24
C ASP A 251 -35.02 -0.65 -15.83
N HIS A 252 -34.12 -0.38 -14.87
CA HIS A 252 -34.48 -0.21 -13.46
C HIS A 252 -34.85 1.23 -13.07
N LEU A 253 -34.89 2.17 -14.03
CA LEU A 253 -35.20 3.57 -13.79
C LEU A 253 -36.69 3.91 -13.84
N GLY A 254 -37.55 2.95 -14.23
CA GLY A 254 -39.00 3.17 -14.36
C GLY A 254 -39.37 4.17 -15.45
N LEU A 255 -38.59 4.20 -16.54
CA LEU A 255 -38.82 5.07 -17.69
C LEU A 255 -39.76 4.44 -18.71
N ASN A 256 -40.43 5.28 -19.51
CA ASN A 256 -41.21 4.79 -20.64
C ASN A 256 -40.28 4.15 -21.71
N PRO A 257 -40.76 3.20 -22.52
CA PRO A 257 -39.92 2.52 -23.53
C PRO A 257 -39.22 3.46 -24.51
N TRP A 258 -39.88 4.55 -24.92
CA TRP A 258 -39.29 5.56 -25.80
C TRP A 258 -38.21 6.39 -25.08
N GLN A 259 -38.44 6.76 -23.81
CA GLN A 259 -37.47 7.49 -22.97
C GLN A 259 -36.23 6.64 -22.71
N GLN A 260 -36.43 5.35 -22.48
CA GLN A 260 -35.36 4.38 -22.32
C GLN A 260 -34.54 4.24 -23.60
N SER A 261 -35.21 4.14 -24.75
CA SER A 261 -34.56 4.10 -26.06
C SER A 261 -33.73 5.36 -26.31
N LYS A 262 -34.27 6.54 -25.98
CA LYS A 262 -33.56 7.81 -26.04
C LYS A 262 -32.34 7.83 -25.10
N LEU A 263 -32.49 7.39 -23.86
CA LEU A 263 -31.40 7.31 -22.89
C LEU A 263 -30.24 6.42 -23.36
N ILE A 264 -30.55 5.28 -23.97
CA ILE A 264 -29.55 4.37 -24.56
C ILE A 264 -28.79 5.08 -25.69
N LYS A 265 -29.49 5.82 -26.55
CA LYS A 265 -28.87 6.59 -27.64
C LYS A 265 -27.98 7.72 -27.11
N LEU A 266 -28.43 8.46 -26.10
CA LEU A 266 -27.65 9.52 -25.44
C LEU A 266 -26.41 8.98 -24.70
N ALA A 267 -26.49 7.78 -24.14
CA ALA A 267 -25.35 7.15 -23.47
C ALA A 267 -24.23 6.77 -24.47
N GLY A 268 -24.58 6.46 -25.71
CA GLY A 268 -23.65 6.12 -26.80
C GLY A 268 -22.70 4.97 -26.40
N PRO A 269 -21.37 5.16 -26.48
CA PRO A 269 -20.40 4.09 -26.21
C PRO A 269 -20.36 3.65 -24.73
N ARG A 270 -21.00 4.40 -23.84
CA ARG A 270 -21.05 4.09 -22.40
C ARG A 270 -22.06 3.00 -22.07
N TYR A 271 -22.99 2.71 -22.99
CA TYR A 271 -23.98 1.65 -22.85
C TYR A 271 -23.42 0.32 -23.37
N ASP A 272 -23.48 -0.73 -22.55
CA ASP A 272 -23.18 -2.10 -22.97
C ASP A 272 -24.50 -2.83 -23.32
N PRO A 273 -24.74 -3.17 -24.60
CA PRO A 273 -25.95 -3.86 -25.03
C PRO A 273 -26.05 -5.30 -24.52
N HIS A 274 -24.92 -5.94 -24.17
CA HIS A 274 -24.93 -7.33 -23.70
C HIS A 274 -25.33 -7.44 -22.23
N LYS A 275 -24.88 -6.48 -21.42
CA LYS A 275 -25.20 -6.41 -20.00
C LYS A 275 -26.39 -5.50 -19.68
N ARG A 276 -26.83 -4.69 -20.65
CA ARG A 276 -27.89 -3.68 -20.51
C ARG A 276 -27.60 -2.70 -19.37
N GLU A 277 -26.35 -2.28 -19.26
CA GLU A 277 -25.90 -1.32 -18.26
C GLU A 277 -25.14 -0.16 -18.89
N VAL A 278 -25.34 1.05 -18.36
CA VAL A 278 -24.54 2.22 -18.67
C VAL A 278 -23.47 2.35 -17.61
N LYS A 279 -22.21 2.44 -18.05
CA LYS A 279 -21.05 2.62 -17.18
C LYS A 279 -20.34 3.93 -17.53
N MET A 280 -20.21 4.80 -16.53
CA MET A 280 -19.49 6.07 -16.68
C MET A 280 -18.65 6.37 -15.44
N SER A 281 -17.53 7.06 -15.63
CA SER A 281 -16.60 7.38 -14.57
C SER A 281 -16.12 8.81 -14.65
N SER A 282 -15.75 9.39 -13.51
CA SER A 282 -15.16 10.72 -13.44
C SER A 282 -13.93 10.67 -12.54
N GLU A 283 -12.86 11.27 -13.05
CA GLU A 283 -11.56 11.47 -12.38
C GLU A 283 -11.07 12.92 -12.59
N SER A 284 -11.99 13.83 -12.92
CA SER A 284 -11.67 15.22 -13.28
C SER A 284 -11.33 16.06 -12.05
N PHE A 285 -11.89 15.71 -10.90
CA PHE A 285 -11.71 16.44 -9.65
C PHE A 285 -10.80 15.69 -8.68
N PRO A 286 -10.05 16.40 -7.82
CA PRO A 286 -9.14 15.79 -6.86
C PRO A 286 -9.86 14.99 -5.76
N SER A 287 -11.10 15.35 -5.43
CA SER A 287 -11.88 14.67 -4.38
C SER A 287 -12.88 13.66 -4.95
N GLN A 288 -12.93 12.46 -4.34
CA GLN A 288 -13.94 11.44 -4.66
C GLN A 288 -15.37 11.96 -4.51
N ALA A 289 -15.63 12.79 -3.50
CA ALA A 289 -16.96 13.35 -3.26
C ALA A 289 -17.40 14.29 -4.41
N GLN A 290 -16.46 15.09 -4.93
CA GLN A 290 -16.69 15.97 -6.08
C GLN A 290 -16.96 15.15 -7.35
N ASN A 291 -16.14 14.12 -7.62
CA ASN A 291 -16.36 13.23 -8.76
C ASN A 291 -17.71 12.49 -8.68
N LYS A 292 -18.13 12.06 -7.48
CA LYS A 292 -19.46 11.47 -7.25
C LYS A 292 -20.58 12.47 -7.57
N ARG A 293 -20.46 13.70 -7.07
CA ARG A 293 -21.46 14.76 -7.30
C ARG A 293 -21.58 15.08 -8.79
N HIS A 294 -20.46 15.28 -9.47
CA HIS A 294 -20.42 15.54 -10.90
C HIS A 294 -21.10 14.42 -11.71
N LEU A 295 -20.83 13.15 -11.38
CA LEU A 295 -21.53 12.01 -11.99
C LEU A 295 -23.03 11.99 -11.69
N GLY A 296 -23.44 12.44 -10.50
CA GLY A 296 -24.83 12.59 -10.12
C GLY A 296 -25.54 13.68 -10.93
N GLU A 297 -24.89 14.82 -11.15
CA GLU A 297 -25.39 15.93 -11.97
C GLU A 297 -25.48 15.50 -13.46
N GLN A 298 -24.47 14.82 -13.99
CA GLN A 298 -24.50 14.25 -15.34
C GLN A 298 -25.61 13.22 -15.49
N PHE A 299 -25.82 12.35 -14.50
CA PHE A 299 -26.92 11.39 -14.50
C PHE A 299 -28.29 12.10 -14.49
N ALA A 300 -28.45 13.13 -13.66
CA ALA A 300 -29.68 13.91 -13.61
C ALA A 300 -29.97 14.62 -14.95
N SER A 301 -28.94 15.19 -15.58
CA SER A 301 -29.03 15.79 -16.92
C SER A 301 -29.40 14.77 -17.99
N LEU A 302 -28.79 13.58 -17.99
CA LEU A 302 -29.19 12.50 -18.90
C LEU A 302 -30.65 12.08 -18.69
N LEU A 303 -31.11 12.05 -17.44
CA LEU A 303 -32.47 11.68 -17.10
C LEU A 303 -33.48 12.76 -17.50
N SER A 304 -33.16 14.04 -17.37
CA SER A 304 -34.00 15.14 -17.86
C SER A 304 -34.08 15.08 -19.39
N GLU A 305 -32.96 14.91 -20.07
CA GLU A 305 -32.95 14.83 -21.54
C GLU A 305 -33.70 13.60 -22.07
N ALA A 306 -33.59 12.47 -21.39
CA ALA A 306 -34.37 11.28 -21.74
C ALA A 306 -35.88 11.49 -21.58
N LYS A 307 -36.32 12.35 -20.64
CA LYS A 307 -37.73 12.67 -20.40
C LYS A 307 -38.26 13.78 -21.31
N ASN A 308 -37.39 14.64 -21.84
CA ASN A 308 -37.74 15.70 -22.77
C ASN A 308 -38.41 15.11 -24.02
N ALA A 309 -39.64 15.55 -24.31
CA ALA A 309 -40.48 15.01 -25.37
C ALA A 309 -40.30 15.72 -26.72
N ASP A 310 -39.54 16.82 -26.78
CA ASP A 310 -39.35 17.65 -27.97
C ASP A 310 -38.73 16.87 -29.13
N ASP A 311 -37.73 16.04 -28.81
CA ASP A 311 -37.10 15.10 -29.75
C ASP A 311 -37.07 13.70 -29.14
N LYS A 312 -37.73 12.74 -29.79
CA LYS A 312 -37.79 11.33 -29.34
C LYS A 312 -36.67 10.47 -29.93
N MET A 313 -35.95 10.98 -30.93
CA MET A 313 -34.88 10.27 -31.64
C MET A 313 -35.32 8.88 -32.16
N GLU A 314 -36.56 8.70 -32.58
CA GLU A 314 -37.08 7.38 -33.03
C GLU A 314 -36.52 6.98 -34.41
N ASP A 315 -36.20 7.96 -35.23
CA ASP A 315 -35.57 7.84 -36.55
C ASP A 315 -34.14 7.30 -36.49
N ILE A 316 -33.40 7.60 -35.41
CA ILE A 316 -32.02 7.17 -35.23
C ILE A 316 -31.99 5.70 -34.75
N PRO A 317 -31.37 4.75 -35.47
CA PRO A 317 -31.22 3.38 -35.01
C PRO A 317 -30.24 3.27 -33.84
N PHE A 318 -30.31 2.18 -33.08
CA PHE A 318 -29.31 1.92 -32.04
C PHE A 318 -27.93 1.62 -32.65
N ASP A 319 -26.90 2.35 -32.21
CA ASP A 319 -25.51 2.06 -32.57
C ASP A 319 -24.84 1.19 -31.49
N PHE A 320 -24.44 -0.02 -31.87
CA PHE A 320 -23.72 -0.98 -31.02
C PHE A 320 -22.34 -1.34 -31.57
N ARG A 321 -21.78 -0.55 -32.49
CA ARG A 321 -20.49 -0.84 -33.13
C ARG A 321 -19.31 -0.91 -32.15
N HIS A 322 -19.40 -0.21 -31.01
CA HIS A 322 -18.41 -0.24 -29.93
C HIS A 322 -18.42 -1.54 -29.11
N ALA A 323 -19.55 -2.25 -29.07
CA ALA A 323 -19.75 -3.43 -28.24
C ALA A 323 -19.60 -4.71 -29.07
N ARG A 324 -18.35 -5.14 -29.30
CA ARG A 324 -18.06 -6.41 -29.97
C ARG A 324 -17.98 -7.53 -28.95
N LYS A 325 -18.81 -8.56 -29.09
CA LYS A 325 -18.75 -9.78 -28.26
C LYS A 325 -18.07 -10.92 -29.03
N PRO A 326 -17.08 -11.59 -28.42
CA PRO A 326 -16.55 -12.81 -29.02
C PRO A 326 -17.64 -13.91 -29.03
N PRO A 327 -17.72 -14.73 -30.10
CA PRO A 327 -18.66 -15.85 -30.12
C PRO A 327 -18.34 -16.81 -28.97
N VAL A 328 -19.36 -17.14 -28.19
CA VAL A 328 -19.22 -18.14 -27.12
C VAL A 328 -19.64 -19.48 -27.70
N HIS A 329 -18.65 -20.34 -27.97
CA HIS A 329 -18.92 -21.71 -28.38
C HIS A 329 -19.41 -22.49 -27.15
N THR A 330 -20.55 -23.14 -27.30
CA THR A 330 -21.09 -24.04 -26.28
C THR A 330 -20.96 -25.47 -26.77
N PHE A 331 -20.83 -26.41 -25.84
CA PHE A 331 -20.80 -27.81 -26.20
C PHE A 331 -22.11 -28.20 -26.90
N PRO A 332 -22.08 -28.79 -28.11
CA PRO A 332 -23.29 -29.20 -28.80
C PRO A 332 -24.10 -30.16 -27.94
N ARG A 333 -25.36 -29.81 -27.68
CA ARG A 333 -26.24 -30.63 -26.84
C ARG A 333 -26.43 -32.04 -27.42
N GLU A 334 -26.40 -32.17 -28.74
CA GLU A 334 -26.54 -33.44 -29.47
C GLU A 334 -25.38 -34.41 -29.24
N TRP A 335 -24.20 -33.91 -28.83
CA TRP A 335 -23.04 -34.75 -28.49
C TRP A 335 -23.06 -35.20 -27.04
N ALA A 336 -24.01 -34.71 -26.24
CA ALA A 336 -24.19 -35.21 -24.89
C ALA A 336 -24.58 -36.69 -24.97
N LEU A 337 -23.82 -37.54 -24.28
CA LEU A 337 -24.02 -38.99 -24.22
C LEU A 337 -25.20 -39.35 -23.31
N THR A 338 -26.41 -38.93 -23.71
CA THR A 338 -27.67 -39.39 -23.13
C THR A 338 -27.86 -40.88 -23.42
N GLU A 339 -28.71 -41.54 -22.63
CA GLU A 339 -28.98 -42.98 -22.79
C GLU A 339 -29.51 -43.30 -24.19
N ASP A 340 -30.46 -42.51 -24.68
CA ASP A 340 -31.00 -42.61 -26.03
C ASP A 340 -29.90 -42.48 -27.10
N ARG A 341 -28.97 -41.54 -26.90
CA ARG A 341 -27.85 -41.32 -27.82
C ARG A 341 -26.88 -42.51 -27.80
N ARG A 342 -26.63 -43.12 -26.63
CA ARG A 342 -25.81 -44.34 -26.52
C ARG A 342 -26.44 -45.48 -27.29
N LEU A 343 -27.74 -45.72 -27.12
CA LEU A 343 -28.48 -46.75 -27.86
C LEU A 343 -28.45 -46.50 -29.38
N ALA A 344 -28.64 -45.24 -29.80
CA ALA A 344 -28.55 -44.86 -31.20
C ALA A 344 -27.14 -45.10 -31.78
N LEU A 345 -26.10 -44.77 -31.03
CA LEU A 345 -24.70 -45.01 -31.41
C LEU A 345 -24.39 -46.51 -31.47
N GLU A 346 -24.89 -47.31 -30.53
CA GLU A 346 -24.73 -48.76 -30.55
C GLU A 346 -25.42 -49.39 -31.76
N LYS A 347 -26.65 -48.96 -32.07
CA LYS A 347 -27.37 -49.38 -33.28
C LYS A 347 -26.60 -49.00 -34.54
N SER A 348 -26.16 -47.75 -34.66
CA SER A 348 -25.38 -47.28 -35.80
C SER A 348 -24.05 -48.03 -35.95
N ARG A 349 -23.35 -48.31 -34.84
CA ARG A 349 -22.11 -49.13 -34.83
C ARG A 349 -22.38 -50.57 -35.28
N ARG A 350 -23.50 -51.16 -34.88
CA ARG A 350 -23.90 -52.51 -35.30
C ARG A 350 -24.22 -52.56 -36.80
N GLU A 351 -25.06 -51.65 -37.28
CA GLU A 351 -25.41 -51.55 -38.71
C GLU A 351 -24.18 -51.29 -39.60
N ALA A 352 -23.24 -50.47 -39.13
CA ALA A 352 -21.98 -50.22 -39.83
C ALA A 352 -21.13 -51.50 -39.94
N ARG A 353 -21.00 -52.28 -38.86
CA ARG A 353 -20.28 -53.57 -38.88
C ARG A 353 -20.93 -54.56 -39.85
N GLU A 354 -22.25 -54.71 -39.81
CA GLU A 354 -22.99 -55.59 -40.71
C GLU A 354 -22.80 -55.18 -42.19
N ARG A 355 -22.80 -53.87 -42.47
CA ARG A 355 -22.53 -53.34 -43.82
C ARG A 355 -21.10 -53.63 -44.27
N GLU A 356 -20.12 -53.48 -43.39
CA GLU A 356 -18.72 -53.79 -43.66
C GLU A 356 -18.52 -55.30 -43.91
N GLU A 357 -19.13 -56.16 -43.10
CA GLU A 357 -19.08 -57.62 -43.29
C GLU A 357 -19.70 -58.03 -44.62
N ARG A 358 -20.86 -57.46 -44.97
CA ARG A 358 -21.51 -57.68 -46.28
C ARG A 358 -20.62 -57.23 -47.44
N ASN A 359 -19.96 -56.08 -47.31
CA ASN A 359 -19.01 -55.60 -48.31
C ASN A 359 -17.77 -56.49 -48.39
N ARG A 360 -17.28 -57.03 -47.26
CA ARG A 360 -16.14 -57.95 -47.22
C ARG A 360 -16.45 -59.30 -47.84
N ALA A 361 -17.65 -59.83 -47.60
CA ALA A 361 -18.11 -61.11 -48.15
C ALA A 361 -18.35 -61.05 -49.66
N ARG A 362 -18.59 -59.87 -50.24
CA ARG A 362 -18.72 -59.68 -51.68
C ARG A 362 -17.34 -59.82 -52.35
N PRO A 363 -17.18 -60.66 -53.38
CA PRO A 363 -15.90 -60.77 -54.09
C PRO A 363 -15.52 -59.41 -54.69
N GLY A 364 -14.33 -58.90 -54.31
CA GLY A 364 -13.82 -57.57 -54.70
C GLY A 364 -14.34 -56.37 -53.90
N GLY A 365 -15.09 -56.58 -52.81
CA GLY A 365 -15.82 -55.50 -52.12
C GLY A 365 -15.03 -54.70 -51.07
N LEU A 366 -13.92 -55.21 -50.54
CA LEU A 366 -13.00 -54.44 -49.69
C LEU A 366 -11.74 -54.10 -50.50
N LEU A 367 -11.62 -52.84 -50.92
CA LEU A 367 -10.43 -52.31 -51.56
C LEU A 367 -9.36 -52.06 -50.49
N SER A 368 -8.32 -52.89 -50.48
CA SER A 368 -7.12 -52.65 -49.67
C SER A 368 -6.09 -51.95 -50.54
N GLY A 369 -5.79 -50.69 -50.23
CA GLY A 369 -4.80 -49.89 -50.97
C GLY A 369 -3.40 -50.52 -50.91
N GLU A 370 -3.00 -51.05 -49.76
CA GLU A 370 -1.72 -51.76 -49.59
C GLU A 370 -1.61 -52.97 -50.53
N ARG A 371 -2.63 -53.83 -50.56
CA ARG A 371 -2.64 -55.00 -51.46
C ARG A 371 -2.66 -54.60 -52.94
N ALA A 372 -3.34 -53.52 -53.29
CA ALA A 372 -3.34 -53.00 -54.65
C ALA A 372 -1.97 -52.45 -55.06
N ILE A 373 -1.28 -51.77 -54.13
CA ILE A 373 0.08 -51.26 -54.33
C ILE A 373 1.09 -52.42 -54.42
N ASP A 374 0.99 -53.42 -53.54
CA ASP A 374 1.86 -54.59 -53.55
C ASP A 374 1.68 -55.42 -54.81
N ALA A 375 0.42 -55.62 -55.26
CA ALA A 375 0.14 -56.28 -56.53
C ALA A 375 0.67 -55.47 -57.73
N ALA A 376 0.57 -54.13 -57.71
CA ALA A 376 1.13 -53.29 -58.76
C ALA A 376 2.68 -53.31 -58.76
N ARG A 377 3.31 -53.33 -57.58
CA ARG A 377 4.77 -53.50 -57.45
C ARG A 377 5.23 -54.86 -57.94
N GLN A 378 4.49 -55.92 -57.60
CA GLN A 378 4.78 -57.27 -58.09
C GLN A 378 4.62 -57.36 -59.61
N ALA A 379 3.56 -56.78 -60.19
CA ALA A 379 3.37 -56.73 -61.64
C ALA A 379 4.49 -55.98 -62.36
N LEU A 380 4.96 -54.85 -61.81
CA LEU A 380 6.11 -54.13 -62.35
C LEU A 380 7.41 -54.94 -62.28
N LEU A 381 7.65 -55.66 -61.17
CA LEU A 381 8.79 -56.55 -61.02
C LEU A 381 8.72 -57.75 -61.99
N GLU A 382 7.53 -58.30 -62.22
CA GLU A 382 7.29 -59.38 -63.19
C GLU A 382 7.51 -58.92 -64.64
N ASP A 383 7.09 -57.70 -64.97
CA ASP A 383 7.33 -57.07 -66.28
C ASP A 383 8.83 -56.79 -66.53
N GLU A 384 9.61 -56.49 -65.49
CA GLU A 384 11.06 -56.32 -65.57
C GLU A 384 11.83 -57.66 -65.70
N ILE A 385 11.28 -58.78 -65.23
CA ILE A 385 11.97 -60.09 -65.18
C ILE A 385 11.79 -60.93 -66.47
N LEU A 386 10.96 -60.52 -67.44
CA LEU A 386 10.87 -61.21 -68.73
C LEU A 386 10.81 -60.29 -69.96
N PRO A 387 11.98 -59.94 -70.51
CA PRO A 387 12.26 -60.07 -71.93
C PRO A 387 13.20 -61.27 -72.14
N GLY A 388 12.62 -62.48 -72.08
CA GLY A 388 13.16 -63.65 -72.78
C GLY A 388 13.79 -64.75 -71.93
N VAL A 389 12.96 -65.62 -71.33
CA VAL A 389 13.12 -67.09 -71.45
C VAL A 389 11.73 -67.72 -71.36
N ARG A 390 11.19 -68.16 -72.50
CA ARG A 390 10.14 -69.19 -72.55
C ARG A 390 10.87 -70.52 -72.68
N ALA A 391 11.01 -71.25 -71.58
CA ALA A 391 11.36 -72.67 -71.57
C ALA A 391 10.42 -73.38 -70.57
N PRO A 392 9.88 -74.57 -70.87
CA PRO A 392 8.77 -75.11 -70.11
C PRO A 392 9.19 -76.13 -69.04
N LEU A 393 8.30 -76.31 -68.06
CA LEU A 393 8.06 -77.45 -67.14
C LEU A 393 8.83 -77.48 -65.79
N PRO A 394 8.31 -78.18 -64.73
CA PRO A 394 6.99 -78.77 -64.50
C PRO A 394 6.34 -78.37 -63.14
N ALA A 395 5.12 -78.88 -62.92
CA ALA A 395 4.30 -78.73 -61.72
C ALA A 395 5.00 -79.18 -60.42
N ALA A 396 4.87 -78.38 -59.35
CA ALA A 396 5.09 -78.81 -57.97
C ALA A 396 3.96 -78.30 -57.08
N ALA A 397 3.34 -79.25 -56.40
CA ALA A 397 2.29 -79.09 -55.40
C ALA A 397 2.84 -78.57 -54.06
N ALA A 398 1.91 -78.29 -53.15
CA ALA A 398 2.06 -77.99 -51.72
C ALA A 398 2.37 -76.51 -51.40
N GLY A 399 1.76 -75.91 -50.38
CA GLY A 399 0.87 -76.42 -49.36
C GLY A 399 0.44 -75.28 -48.44
N GLU A 400 -0.71 -75.47 -47.80
CA GLU A 400 -1.21 -74.62 -46.74
C GLU A 400 -0.14 -74.38 -45.66
N ALA A 401 0.10 -73.11 -45.32
CA ALA A 401 0.72 -72.74 -44.06
C ALA A 401 -0.19 -71.71 -43.37
N ARG A 402 -1.13 -72.23 -42.56
CA ARG A 402 -1.79 -71.47 -41.51
C ARG A 402 -0.73 -71.06 -40.48
N VAL A 403 -0.63 -69.77 -40.19
CA VAL A 403 0.03 -69.28 -38.97
C VAL A 403 -1.04 -68.69 -38.05
N PRO A 404 -1.15 -69.13 -36.79
CA PRO A 404 -2.22 -68.73 -35.88
C PRO A 404 -1.94 -67.33 -35.30
N VAL A 405 -2.95 -66.47 -35.36
CA VAL A 405 -2.98 -65.21 -34.62
C VAL A 405 -3.20 -65.55 -33.14
N ARG A 406 -2.21 -65.20 -32.30
CA ARG A 406 -2.33 -65.26 -30.83
C ARG A 406 -3.40 -64.26 -30.37
N ARG A 407 -4.18 -64.72 -29.38
CA ARG A 407 -5.22 -63.97 -28.66
C ARG A 407 -4.69 -62.70 -28.01
#